data_AF-A0A940X436-F1
#
_entry.id   AF-A0A940X436-F1
#
_cell.length_a   1.000
_cell.length_b   1.000
_cell.length_c   1.000
_cell.angle_alpha   90.00
_cell.angle_beta   90.00
_cell.angle_gamma   90.00
#
_symmetry.space_group_name_H-M   'P 1'
#
loop_
_entity.id
_entity.type
_entity.pdbx_description
1 polymer ?
#
loop_
_entity_poly.entity_id
_entity_poly.type
_entity_poly.pdbx_seq_one_letter_code
_entity_poly.pdbx_strand_id
1 'polypeptide(L)'
;MAELADIVARHDLPALKRHLPDDAKISFGGDAGPAGLDTVWEPARADTQLWNALREILALGGSQSRHETAWEWCAPYPACADAPMASHLTGYDYVVVTGTAVAVRSAPSTHAPLLGRANHDVLELADADEAEWWQVKWRGTTGYVRRDLARSPVDYRITLRIPRQGDWSIQYFVGGD
;
A
#
# COMPACT_ATOMS: atom_id res chain seq x y z
N MET A 1 7.10 10.57 -10.90
CA MET A 1 5.78 9.93 -10.67
C MET A 1 4.91 9.85 -11.91
N ALA A 2 4.75 10.92 -12.71
CA ALA A 2 3.97 10.87 -13.95
C ALA A 2 4.41 9.73 -14.89
N GLU A 3 5.71 9.52 -15.06
CA GLU A 3 6.24 8.42 -15.87
C GLU A 3 5.84 7.03 -15.35
N LEU A 4 5.98 6.75 -14.05
CA LEU A 4 5.56 5.47 -13.49
C LEU A 4 4.05 5.25 -13.67
N ALA A 5 3.23 6.28 -13.47
CA ALA A 5 1.78 6.19 -13.71
C ALA A 5 1.47 5.88 -15.19
N ASP A 6 2.22 6.47 -16.11
CA ASP A 6 2.15 6.22 -17.54
C ASP A 6 2.56 4.78 -17.92
N ILE A 7 3.66 4.28 -17.35
CA ILE A 7 4.13 2.89 -17.51
C ILE A 7 3.03 1.93 -17.07
N VAL A 8 2.43 2.20 -15.90
CA VAL A 8 1.35 1.40 -15.32
C VAL A 8 0.08 1.48 -16.18
N ALA A 9 -0.30 2.66 -16.67
CA ALA A 9 -1.49 2.81 -17.52
C ALA A 9 -1.36 2.08 -18.86
N ARG A 10 -0.14 1.95 -19.40
CA ARG A 10 0.14 1.26 -20.66
C ARG A 10 0.48 -0.22 -20.52
N HIS A 11 0.57 -0.74 -19.28
CA HIS A 11 1.11 -2.06 -18.99
C HIS A 11 2.49 -2.29 -19.65
N ASP A 12 3.35 -1.26 -19.64
CA ASP A 12 4.65 -1.27 -20.32
C ASP A 12 5.71 -2.00 -19.48
N LEU A 13 5.68 -3.33 -19.52
CA LEU A 13 6.61 -4.18 -18.77
C LEU A 13 8.09 -3.88 -19.08
N PRO A 14 8.52 -3.70 -20.35
CA PRO A 14 9.89 -3.32 -20.65
C PRO A 14 10.30 -2.00 -19.98
N ALA A 15 9.44 -0.97 -19.98
CA ALA A 15 9.73 0.27 -19.28
C ALA A 15 9.79 0.10 -17.76
N LEU A 16 8.87 -0.67 -17.17
CA LEU A 16 8.91 -0.95 -15.73
C LEU A 16 10.23 -1.63 -15.32
N LYS A 17 10.67 -2.63 -16.08
CA LYS A 17 11.92 -3.36 -15.82
C LYS A 17 13.17 -2.50 -15.96
N ARG A 18 13.16 -1.44 -16.79
CA ARG A 18 14.30 -0.50 -16.89
C ARG A 18 14.56 0.27 -15.59
N HIS A 19 13.53 0.46 -14.76
CA HIS A 19 13.67 1.11 -13.45
C HIS A 19 13.87 0.11 -12.31
N LEU A 20 14.06 -1.17 -12.62
CA LEU A 20 14.17 -2.24 -11.63
C LEU A 20 15.59 -2.81 -11.61
N PRO A 21 16.48 -2.31 -10.72
CA PRO A 21 17.82 -2.85 -10.60
C PRO A 21 17.79 -4.29 -10.06
N ASP A 22 18.87 -5.04 -10.28
CA ASP A 22 18.95 -6.47 -9.95
C ASP A 22 18.76 -6.75 -8.44
N ASP A 23 19.06 -5.78 -7.58
CA ASP A 23 18.94 -5.87 -6.13
C ASP A 23 17.60 -5.33 -5.58
N ALA A 24 16.72 -4.82 -6.44
CA ALA A 24 15.40 -4.34 -6.02
C ALA A 24 14.59 -5.47 -5.39
N LYS A 25 14.08 -5.27 -4.19
CA LYS A 25 13.37 -6.31 -3.45
C LYS A 25 11.94 -6.47 -3.97
N ILE A 26 11.61 -7.66 -4.46
CA ILE A 26 10.27 -8.00 -4.96
C ILE A 26 9.47 -8.85 -3.95
N SER A 27 10.15 -9.62 -3.11
CA SER A 27 9.50 -10.38 -2.03
C SER A 27 10.35 -10.41 -0.76
N PHE A 28 9.73 -10.78 0.36
CA PHE A 28 10.46 -11.13 1.59
C PHE A 28 11.13 -12.50 1.53
N GLY A 29 10.80 -13.33 0.53
CA GLY A 29 11.38 -14.65 0.28
C GLY A 29 12.71 -14.62 -0.48
N GLY A 30 13.20 -13.44 -0.88
CA GLY A 30 14.49 -13.27 -1.55
C GLY A 30 14.40 -13.03 -3.06
N ASP A 31 13.19 -12.93 -3.63
CA ASP A 31 13.02 -12.56 -5.04
C ASP A 31 13.43 -11.10 -5.24
N ALA A 32 14.28 -10.87 -6.25
CA ALA A 32 14.84 -9.56 -6.53
C ALA A 32 14.92 -9.26 -8.04
N GLY A 33 14.91 -7.97 -8.36
CA GLY A 33 15.09 -7.44 -9.69
C GLY A 33 14.07 -7.91 -10.72
N PRO A 34 14.38 -7.77 -12.03
CA PRO A 34 13.49 -8.16 -13.11
C PRO A 34 13.08 -9.63 -13.10
N ALA A 35 13.97 -10.53 -12.66
CA ALA A 35 13.69 -11.96 -12.55
C ALA A 35 12.70 -12.25 -11.41
N GLY A 36 12.89 -11.63 -10.25
CA GLY A 36 11.95 -11.73 -9.13
C GLY A 36 10.57 -11.19 -9.49
N LEU A 37 10.50 -10.10 -10.27
CA LEU A 37 9.24 -9.58 -10.79
C LEU A 37 8.51 -10.62 -11.64
N ASP A 38 9.22 -11.33 -12.53
CA ASP A 38 8.62 -12.36 -13.36
C ASP A 38 8.09 -13.54 -12.54
N THR A 39 8.80 -13.94 -11.50
CA THR A 39 8.41 -15.04 -10.60
C THR A 39 7.20 -14.68 -9.74
N VAL A 40 7.24 -13.51 -9.08
CA VAL A 40 6.24 -13.14 -8.05
C VAL A 40 4.97 -12.59 -8.68
N TRP A 41 5.11 -11.83 -9.76
CA TRP A 41 4.00 -11.08 -10.35
C TRP A 41 3.50 -11.66 -11.67
N GLU A 42 4.25 -12.59 -12.27
CA GLU A 42 3.89 -13.29 -13.52
C GLU A 42 3.28 -12.36 -14.59
N PRO A 43 3.97 -11.27 -14.99
CA PRO A 43 3.38 -10.19 -15.78
C PRO A 43 2.93 -10.59 -17.18
N ALA A 44 3.37 -11.75 -17.67
CA ALA A 44 2.95 -12.32 -18.96
C ALA A 44 1.55 -12.95 -18.89
N ARG A 45 1.03 -13.24 -17.70
CA ARG A 45 -0.32 -13.79 -17.53
C ARG A 45 -1.38 -12.74 -17.80
N ALA A 46 -2.46 -13.12 -18.48
CA ALA A 46 -3.58 -12.23 -18.76
C ALA A 46 -4.32 -11.77 -17.50
N ASP A 47 -4.29 -12.57 -16.44
CA ASP A 47 -4.93 -12.33 -15.14
C ASP A 47 -3.94 -11.86 -14.06
N THR A 48 -2.75 -11.41 -14.44
CA THR A 48 -1.76 -10.87 -13.49
C THR A 48 -2.34 -9.74 -12.64
N GLN A 49 -2.03 -9.76 -11.35
CA GLN A 49 -2.41 -8.69 -10.42
C GLN A 49 -1.46 -7.50 -10.45
N LEU A 50 -0.29 -7.61 -11.11
CA LEU A 50 0.77 -6.60 -11.14
C LEU A 50 0.23 -5.18 -11.36
N TRP A 51 -0.48 -5.01 -12.46
CA TRP A 51 -0.93 -3.68 -12.89
C TRP A 51 -2.05 -3.15 -12.01
N ASN A 52 -2.90 -4.02 -11.46
CA ASN A 52 -3.94 -3.60 -10.53
C ASN A 52 -3.34 -3.15 -9.20
N ALA A 53 -2.39 -3.93 -8.66
CA ALA A 53 -1.67 -3.56 -7.44
C ALA A 53 -0.96 -2.22 -7.60
N LEU A 54 -0.20 -2.02 -8.69
CA LEU A 54 0.45 -0.74 -8.96
C LEU A 54 -0.56 0.42 -9.11
N ARG A 55 -1.70 0.21 -9.78
CA ARG A 55 -2.75 1.24 -9.87
C ARG A 55 -3.32 1.62 -8.51
N GLU A 56 -3.62 0.64 -7.65
CA GLU A 56 -4.13 0.89 -6.30
C GLU A 56 -3.12 1.65 -5.44
N ILE A 57 -1.84 1.24 -5.50
CA ILE A 57 -0.75 1.91 -4.82
C ILE A 57 -0.65 3.38 -5.26
N LEU A 58 -0.61 3.61 -6.57
CA LEU A 58 -0.47 4.96 -7.13
C LEU A 58 -1.70 5.85 -6.88
N ALA A 59 -2.90 5.27 -6.83
CA ALA A 59 -4.15 6.00 -6.59
C ALA A 59 -4.20 6.65 -5.20
N LEU A 60 -3.59 6.03 -4.20
CA LEU A 60 -3.48 6.59 -2.85
C LEU A 60 -2.35 7.62 -2.73
N GLY A 61 -1.45 7.71 -3.71
CA GLY A 61 -0.26 8.53 -3.63
C GLY A 61 0.71 8.04 -2.56
N GLY A 62 1.73 8.84 -2.26
CA GLY A 62 2.83 8.43 -1.40
C GLY A 62 3.52 9.60 -0.72
N SER A 63 4.35 9.30 0.27
CA SER A 63 5.15 10.29 0.99
C SER A 63 6.57 10.36 0.41
N GLN A 64 7.15 11.57 0.44
CA GLN A 64 8.56 11.76 0.11
C GLN A 64 9.37 12.00 1.37
N SER A 65 10.48 11.30 1.49
CA SER A 65 11.47 11.48 2.55
C SER A 65 12.82 11.84 1.93
N ARG A 66 13.60 12.66 2.65
CA ARG A 66 14.91 13.10 2.19
C ARG A 66 16.00 12.27 2.84
N HIS A 67 16.84 11.64 2.03
CA HIS A 67 18.08 11.01 2.47
C HIS A 67 19.29 11.84 2.00
N GLU A 68 20.48 11.50 2.50
CA GLU A 68 21.71 12.27 2.23
C GLU A 68 22.00 12.39 0.72
N THR A 69 21.85 11.30 -0.03
CA THR A 69 22.25 11.19 -1.45
C THR A 69 21.09 11.12 -2.44
N ALA A 70 19.86 10.89 -1.98
CA ALA A 70 18.68 10.73 -2.81
C ALA A 70 17.41 11.10 -2.04
N TRP A 71 16.34 11.35 -2.77
CA TRP A 71 14.99 11.29 -2.21
C TRP A 71 14.51 9.85 -2.24
N GLU A 72 13.64 9.52 -1.29
CA GLU A 72 12.85 8.31 -1.34
C GLU A 72 11.38 8.71 -1.49
N TRP A 73 10.65 7.93 -2.29
CA TRP A 73 9.21 8.03 -2.38
C TRP A 73 8.60 6.67 -2.08
N CYS A 74 7.80 6.59 -1.04
CA CYS A 74 7.11 5.38 -0.63
C CYS A 74 5.61 5.53 -0.94
N ALA A 75 4.98 4.46 -1.43
CA ALA A 75 3.54 4.39 -1.62
C ALA A 75 2.99 2.96 -1.36
N PRO A 76 1.69 2.81 -1.03
CA PRO A 76 0.73 3.90 -0.82
C PRO A 76 1.01 4.60 0.51
N TYR A 77 0.55 5.84 0.69
CA TYR A 77 0.83 6.58 1.94
C TYR A 77 0.54 5.81 3.25
N PRO A 78 -0.45 4.89 3.34
CA PRO A 78 -0.65 4.05 4.53
C PRO A 78 0.55 3.18 4.90
N ALA A 79 1.31 2.69 3.91
CA ALA A 79 2.50 1.87 4.12
C ALA A 79 3.72 2.70 4.54
N CYS A 80 3.62 4.03 4.42
CA CYS A 80 4.72 4.98 4.57
C CYS A 80 4.47 5.96 5.72
N ALA A 81 3.30 5.86 6.37
CA ALA A 81 2.98 6.61 7.54
C ALA A 81 3.74 5.99 8.71
N ASP A 82 4.62 6.77 9.33
CA ASP A 82 5.10 6.47 10.68
C ASP A 82 3.87 6.54 11.59
N ALA A 83 3.24 5.40 11.90
CA ALA A 83 2.01 5.42 12.68
C ALA A 83 2.25 6.11 14.02
N PRO A 84 1.58 7.26 14.27
CA PRO A 84 1.74 7.99 15.53
C PRO A 84 1.04 7.29 16.70
N MET A 85 0.33 6.18 16.45
CA MET A 85 -0.48 5.46 17.41
C MET A 85 0.39 4.46 18.17
N ALA A 86 1.16 5.01 19.11
CA ALA A 86 1.89 4.31 20.15
C ALA A 86 3.03 3.39 19.70
N SER A 87 4.16 3.48 20.40
CA SER A 87 5.40 2.74 20.17
C SER A 87 5.31 1.21 20.28
N HIS A 88 4.11 0.64 20.44
CA HIS A 88 3.86 -0.79 20.59
C HIS A 88 3.06 -1.42 19.43
N LEU A 89 2.48 -0.62 18.53
CA LEU A 89 1.79 -1.15 17.36
C LEU A 89 2.78 -1.34 16.21
N THR A 90 2.63 -2.46 15.52
CA THR A 90 3.30 -2.78 14.26
C THR A 90 2.35 -2.56 13.10
N GLY A 91 2.85 -2.64 11.86
CA GLY A 91 2.02 -2.51 10.65
C GLY A 91 0.89 -3.55 10.52
N TYR A 92 0.90 -4.61 11.34
CA TYR A 92 -0.15 -5.64 11.37
C TYR A 92 -1.29 -5.29 12.34
N ASP A 93 -1.09 -4.32 13.22
CA ASP A 93 -2.03 -4.04 14.32
C ASP A 93 -3.03 -2.92 13.97
N TYR A 94 -2.96 -2.34 12.77
CA TYR A 94 -3.83 -1.24 12.38
C TYR A 94 -4.07 -1.16 10.88
N VAL A 95 -5.09 -0.40 10.52
CA VAL A 95 -5.39 0.05 9.16
C VAL A 95 -5.48 1.57 9.10
N VAL A 96 -5.19 2.12 7.93
CA VAL A 96 -5.30 3.56 7.68
C VAL A 96 -6.50 3.81 6.80
N VAL A 97 -7.45 4.61 7.28
CA VAL A 97 -8.60 5.05 6.49
C VAL A 97 -8.11 5.89 5.31
N THR A 98 -8.61 5.62 4.11
CA THR A 98 -8.10 6.23 2.87
C THR A 98 -8.91 7.43 2.37
N GLY A 99 -10.01 7.75 3.04
CA GLY A 99 -10.91 8.84 2.67
C GLY A 99 -11.34 9.74 3.84
N THR A 100 -12.20 10.70 3.50
CA THR A 100 -12.86 11.59 4.45
C THR A 100 -14.28 11.11 4.75
N ALA A 101 -14.76 11.40 5.96
CA ALA A 101 -16.10 11.08 6.43
C ALA A 101 -16.49 9.59 6.29
N VAL A 102 -15.52 8.67 6.32
CA VAL A 102 -15.72 7.23 6.15
C VAL A 102 -16.52 6.69 7.32
N ALA A 103 -17.60 5.95 7.03
CA ALA A 103 -18.51 5.44 8.04
C ALA A 103 -17.86 4.31 8.85
N VAL A 104 -17.87 4.46 10.17
CA VAL A 104 -17.60 3.37 11.12
C VAL A 104 -18.93 2.86 11.64
N ARG A 105 -19.21 1.57 11.46
CA ARG A 105 -20.53 0.96 11.74
C ARG A 105 -20.44 -0.06 12.86
N SER A 106 -21.58 -0.37 13.47
CA SER A 106 -21.64 -1.31 14.61
C SER A 106 -21.63 -2.79 14.21
N ALA A 107 -21.77 -3.10 12.91
CA ALA A 107 -21.74 -4.43 12.34
C ALA A 107 -21.26 -4.34 10.88
N PRO A 108 -20.80 -5.44 10.26
CA PRO A 108 -20.28 -5.47 8.89
C PRO A 108 -21.39 -5.41 7.84
N SER A 109 -22.12 -4.30 7.83
CA SER A 109 -23.21 -4.05 6.91
C SER A 109 -23.37 -2.56 6.68
N THR A 110 -23.63 -2.17 5.43
CA THR A 110 -23.94 -0.78 5.06
C THR A 110 -25.25 -0.27 5.65
N HIS A 111 -26.07 -1.15 6.22
CA HIS A 111 -27.32 -0.82 6.91
C HIS A 111 -27.18 -0.77 8.43
N ALA A 112 -26.04 -1.22 8.98
CA ALA A 112 -25.81 -1.19 10.41
C ALA A 112 -25.72 0.25 10.95
N PRO A 113 -26.13 0.50 12.21
CA PRO A 113 -26.02 1.79 12.85
C PRO A 113 -24.64 2.44 12.69
N LEU A 114 -24.64 3.76 12.43
CA LEU A 114 -23.43 4.56 12.34
C LEU A 114 -22.89 4.86 13.75
N LEU A 115 -21.69 4.40 14.05
CA LEU A 115 -20.97 4.71 15.30
C LEU A 115 -20.22 6.05 15.21
N GLY A 116 -19.83 6.44 14.01
CA GLY A 116 -19.12 7.68 13.75
C GLY A 116 -18.51 7.74 12.36
N ARG A 117 -17.64 8.73 12.15
CA ARG A 117 -16.92 8.92 10.89
C ARG A 117 -15.44 9.11 11.14
N ALA A 118 -14.63 8.44 10.33
CA ALA A 118 -13.20 8.57 10.31
C ALA A 118 -12.72 9.45 9.14
N ASN A 119 -11.63 10.20 9.34
CA ASN A 119 -11.08 11.11 8.33
C ASN A 119 -9.57 10.89 8.20
N HIS A 120 -9.17 9.97 7.32
CA HIS A 120 -7.78 9.52 7.23
C HIS A 120 -7.18 9.02 8.55
N ASP A 121 -8.03 8.57 9.48
CA ASP A 121 -7.60 8.10 10.80
C ASP A 121 -6.88 6.76 10.71
N VAL A 122 -5.96 6.54 11.64
CA VAL A 122 -5.35 5.25 11.92
C VAL A 122 -6.23 4.52 12.94
N LEU A 123 -6.69 3.32 12.58
CA LEU A 123 -7.60 2.53 13.41
C LEU A 123 -6.93 1.19 13.77
N GLU A 124 -6.82 0.91 15.06
CA GLU A 124 -6.31 -0.37 15.55
C GLU A 124 -7.22 -1.51 15.10
N LEU A 125 -6.63 -2.57 14.56
CA LEU A 125 -7.34 -3.77 14.16
C LEU A 125 -7.77 -4.56 15.40
N ALA A 126 -9.03 -4.99 15.39
CA ALA A 126 -9.54 -5.95 16.36
C ALA A 126 -9.64 -7.35 15.73
N ASP A 127 -9.93 -7.42 14.42
CA ASP A 127 -9.94 -8.65 13.63
C ASP A 127 -9.78 -8.31 12.14
N ALA A 128 -9.21 -9.22 11.35
CA ALA A 128 -8.99 -9.11 9.91
C ALA A 128 -9.67 -10.22 9.08
N ASP A 129 -10.37 -11.17 9.74
CA ASP A 129 -10.95 -12.35 9.09
C ASP A 129 -12.20 -12.05 8.23
N GLU A 130 -12.80 -10.87 8.36
CA GLU A 130 -13.94 -10.48 7.54
C GLU A 130 -13.53 -10.00 6.14
N ALA A 131 -14.04 -10.68 5.12
CA ALA A 131 -13.62 -10.47 3.73
C ALA A 131 -13.90 -9.05 3.21
N GLU A 132 -15.02 -8.42 3.58
CA GLU A 132 -15.43 -7.11 3.03
C GLU A 132 -15.32 -5.96 4.05
N TRP A 133 -14.94 -6.26 5.29
CA TRP A 133 -14.91 -5.30 6.39
C TRP A 133 -13.66 -5.46 7.24
N TRP A 134 -13.13 -4.33 7.69
CA TRP A 134 -12.14 -4.27 8.76
C TRP A 134 -12.87 -4.15 10.08
N GLN A 135 -12.62 -5.09 10.99
CA GLN A 135 -13.07 -4.96 12.37
C GLN A 135 -12.01 -4.18 13.15
N VAL A 136 -12.40 -3.04 13.72
CA VAL A 136 -11.48 -2.07 14.32
C VAL A 136 -11.91 -1.71 15.74
N LYS A 137 -10.96 -1.27 16.56
CA LYS A 137 -11.28 -0.61 17.82
C LYS A 137 -11.70 0.83 17.53
N TRP A 138 -12.90 1.18 17.98
CA TRP A 138 -13.48 2.51 17.79
C TRP A 138 -13.98 3.06 19.13
N ARG A 139 -13.25 4.02 19.70
CA ARG A 139 -13.68 4.77 20.90
C ARG A 139 -14.15 3.88 22.07
N GLY A 140 -13.43 2.77 22.31
CA GLY A 140 -13.75 1.82 23.39
C GLY A 140 -14.78 0.74 23.05
N THR A 141 -15.24 0.66 21.79
CA THR A 141 -16.08 -0.43 21.28
C THR A 141 -15.50 -1.03 20.00
N THR A 142 -16.14 -2.08 19.48
CA THR A 142 -15.84 -2.66 18.17
C THR A 142 -16.62 -1.90 17.09
N GLY A 143 -15.92 -1.50 16.03
CA GLY A 143 -16.51 -0.90 14.85
C GLY A 143 -16.09 -1.64 13.58
N TYR A 144 -16.78 -1.34 12.49
CA TYR A 144 -16.56 -1.95 11.18
C TYR A 144 -16.43 -0.86 10.12
N VAL A 145 -15.35 -0.94 9.33
CA VAL A 145 -15.08 -0.07 8.18
C VAL A 145 -15.02 -0.94 6.93
N ARG A 146 -15.61 -0.51 5.82
CA ARG A 146 -15.53 -1.26 4.57
C ARG A 146 -14.07 -1.44 4.13
N ARG A 147 -13.72 -2.62 3.62
CA ARG A 147 -12.34 -3.00 3.29
C ARG A 147 -11.69 -2.11 2.23
N ASP A 148 -12.44 -1.59 1.27
CA ASP A 148 -11.94 -0.68 0.23
C ASP A 148 -11.72 0.77 0.72
N LEU A 149 -12.19 1.12 1.92
CA LEU A 149 -12.08 2.46 2.49
C LEU A 149 -10.98 2.60 3.55
N ALA A 150 -10.22 1.53 3.79
CA ALA A 150 -9.03 1.54 4.64
C ALA A 150 -8.00 0.53 4.12
N ARG A 151 -6.72 0.79 4.34
CA ARG A 151 -5.62 -0.03 3.81
C ARG A 151 -4.71 -0.48 4.95
N SER A 152 -4.28 -1.74 4.89
CA SER A 152 -3.22 -2.23 5.76
C SER A 152 -1.86 -1.63 5.35
N PRO A 153 -1.04 -1.15 6.29
CA PRO A 153 0.33 -0.69 6.02
C PRO A 153 1.24 -1.77 5.44
N VAL A 154 0.97 -3.04 5.77
CA VAL A 154 1.75 -4.19 5.29
C VAL A 154 1.18 -4.80 4.01
N ASP A 155 0.19 -4.16 3.38
CA ASP A 155 -0.29 -4.53 2.06
C ASP A 155 0.76 -4.19 0.95
N TYR A 156 0.41 -4.42 -0.32
CA TYR A 156 1.22 -4.09 -1.48
C TYR A 156 1.75 -2.65 -1.41
N ARG A 157 3.06 -2.50 -1.57
CA ARG A 157 3.77 -1.23 -1.42
C ARG A 157 4.99 -1.16 -2.32
N ILE A 158 5.31 0.05 -2.75
CA ILE A 158 6.46 0.37 -3.57
C ILE A 158 7.28 1.50 -2.94
N THR A 159 8.59 1.37 -3.00
CA THR A 159 9.53 2.41 -2.60
C THR A 159 10.47 2.70 -3.77
N LEU A 160 10.59 3.97 -4.12
CA LEU A 160 11.45 4.46 -5.19
C LEU A 160 12.61 5.25 -4.59
N ARG A 161 13.81 5.00 -5.11
CA ARG A 161 14.96 5.89 -4.92
C ARG A 161 15.01 6.88 -6.07
N ILE A 162 15.13 8.16 -5.75
CA ILE A 162 15.17 9.26 -6.72
C ILE A 162 16.48 10.03 -6.47
N PRO A 163 17.57 9.70 -7.19
CA PRO A 163 18.85 10.36 -7.00
C PRO A 163 18.77 11.84 -7.44
N ARG A 164 19.74 12.65 -7.01
CA ARG A 164 19.82 14.07 -7.44
C ARG A 164 20.09 14.22 -8.95
N GLN A 165 20.73 13.22 -9.55
CA GLN A 165 21.04 13.13 -10.98
C GLN A 165 20.86 11.68 -11.42
N GLY A 166 20.34 11.48 -12.63
CA GLY A 166 20.01 10.17 -13.17
C GLY A 166 18.55 9.78 -12.95
N ASP A 167 18.22 8.57 -13.37
CA ASP A 167 16.85 8.06 -13.34
C ASP A 167 16.46 7.52 -11.96
N TRP A 168 15.17 7.56 -11.65
CA TRP A 168 14.62 6.93 -10.47
C TRP A 168 14.65 5.40 -10.63
N SER A 169 14.72 4.69 -9.51
CA SER A 169 14.70 3.23 -9.49
C SER A 169 13.77 2.71 -8.40
N ILE A 170 13.16 1.55 -8.65
CA ILE A 170 12.41 0.80 -7.65
C ILE A 170 13.42 0.16 -6.70
N GLN A 171 13.25 0.38 -5.41
CA GLN A 171 14.03 -0.25 -4.34
C GLN A 171 13.25 -1.43 -3.74
N TYR A 172 11.96 -1.22 -3.52
CA TYR A 172 11.04 -2.22 -3.00
C TYR A 172 9.78 -2.21 -3.84
N PHE A 173 9.30 -3.38 -4.24
CA PHE A 173 7.93 -3.57 -4.72
C PHE A 173 7.44 -4.93 -4.25
N VAL A 174 6.89 -4.96 -3.04
CA VAL A 174 6.62 -6.20 -2.32
C VAL A 174 5.15 -6.52 -2.21
N GLY A 175 4.89 -7.83 -2.17
CA GLY A 175 3.62 -8.41 -1.78
C GLY A 175 3.14 -7.92 -0.41
N GLY A 176 1.82 -7.84 -0.21
CA GLY A 176 1.29 -7.73 1.14
C GLY A 176 1.71 -8.94 1.99
N ASP A 177 1.93 -8.72 3.29
CA ASP A 177 2.35 -9.75 4.26
C ASP A 177 1.17 -10.30 5.08
#